data_AF-A0A838NMS0-F1
#
_entry.id   AF-A0A838NMS0-F1
#
_cell.length_a   1.000
_cell.length_b   1.000
_cell.length_c   1.000
_cell.angle_alpha   90.00
_cell.angle_beta   90.00
_cell.angle_gamma   90.00
#
_symmetry.space_group_name_H-M   'P 1'
#
loop_
_entity.id
_entity.type
_entity.pdbx_description
1 polymer ?
#
loop_
_entity_poly.entity_id
_entity_poly.type
_entity_poly.pdbx_seq_one_letter_code
_entity_poly.pdbx_strand_id
1 'polypeptide(L)'
;MKNHTTHSISTTMSSATRRNRSAMRILGAGSLALGAFSLVVAPSRASAQWSKAYEQFYLPGSSNWQFRQNYPAGDRLFNAFDYGHAILYERLWTKPAAPVSLLEEKEYNFITRELLVNPPNLPLEEGAIEVAYAKLAPEAKMMFDWAHLLHRQIYDAWSDERLTGAQKDARVQELIRYYKTRKELAFSSRPKSMELMEGQPYSLAFRKKYPKFNGLIWAYHWLQIGLYEPLLAGTNKDERQTGVLATVARFRQMIESPPTWMPRLMPMSPAVAPLFTARYPEAAIIFDNLHAMHDVISDILANPAVPRDQKRAEILRAASRYRDNTSFVMTADEWREMALGMGIANMGGPVTGFLAGFPQPTVERGAVMSHAQTGSMAGMDHGNMPGMQNPASPAVGAAAQPSMQGMDHSKMPMAPAAPATADHSGMRRMATPAGTAKVQHSREMMDLHARMMADPVIRARVNADPAMRRMMEYVMRDMPPASASRPRSGKAPITSKPAARATGTAAKKATPARAATSPTKPAAAKPKTATKTPSKPDPMAGMDHSKMKMPPRK
;
A
#
# COMPACT_ATOMS: atom_id res chain seq x y z
N MET A 1 -24.78 -69.45 29.21
CA MET A 1 -24.09 -70.72 28.87
C MET A 1 -22.61 -70.36 28.73
N LYS A 2 -21.79 -70.53 29.79
CA LYS A 2 -20.76 -71.59 30.00
C LYS A 2 -19.72 -71.61 28.86
N ASN A 3 -18.41 -71.39 29.02
CA ASN A 3 -17.42 -71.72 30.08
C ASN A 3 -16.23 -70.70 30.04
N HIS A 4 -15.70 -70.19 31.18
CA HIS A 4 -14.47 -70.59 31.92
C HIS A 4 -13.15 -70.60 31.09
N THR A 5 -12.04 -69.97 31.52
CA THR A 5 -11.21 -70.37 32.68
C THR A 5 -10.17 -69.28 33.09
N THR A 6 -9.77 -69.37 34.38
CA THR A 6 -8.92 -68.65 35.38
C THR A 6 -7.45 -68.34 35.02
N HIS A 7 -6.66 -67.49 35.72
CA HIS A 7 -6.31 -67.28 37.16
C HIS A 7 -5.95 -65.77 37.44
N SER A 8 -6.23 -65.05 38.55
CA SER A 8 -6.08 -65.19 40.03
C SER A 8 -4.59 -65.18 40.50
N ILE A 9 -4.05 -64.38 41.44
CA ILE A 9 -4.43 -64.09 42.85
C ILE A 9 -3.60 -62.90 43.47
N SER A 10 -4.27 -62.16 44.39
CA SER A 10 -3.89 -61.38 45.62
C SER A 10 -2.71 -60.39 45.69
N THR A 11 -2.85 -59.15 46.19
CA THR A 11 -3.40 -58.60 47.49
C THR A 11 -2.42 -58.69 48.65
N THR A 12 -1.94 -57.55 49.20
CA THR A 12 -2.20 -57.12 50.59
C THR A 12 -1.58 -55.75 50.92
N MET A 13 -2.42 -54.86 51.46
CA MET A 13 -2.03 -53.80 52.40
C MET A 13 -1.73 -54.41 53.77
N SER A 14 -0.82 -53.81 54.55
CA SER A 14 -1.06 -53.57 55.99
C SER A 14 -0.07 -52.59 56.62
N SER A 15 -0.60 -51.97 57.66
CA SER A 15 -0.24 -50.80 58.45
C SER A 15 0.80 -51.00 59.57
N ALA A 16 1.19 -49.86 60.16
CA ALA A 16 1.27 -49.58 61.60
C ALA A 16 2.66 -49.48 62.29
N THR A 17 2.97 -48.24 62.68
CA THR A 17 3.50 -47.77 63.99
C THR A 17 4.41 -48.68 64.82
N ARG A 18 5.59 -48.14 65.21
CA ARG A 18 6.00 -48.08 66.63
C ARG A 18 7.11 -47.06 66.92
N ARG A 19 6.86 -46.29 67.98
CA ARG A 19 7.81 -45.45 68.72
C ARG A 19 8.89 -46.32 69.40
N ASN A 20 10.10 -45.80 69.55
CA ASN A 20 10.79 -45.90 70.84
C ASN A 20 11.79 -44.76 71.07
N ARG A 21 11.79 -44.30 72.33
CA ARG A 21 12.60 -43.21 72.92
C ARG A 21 13.86 -43.79 73.56
N SER A 22 14.94 -43.00 73.61
CA SER A 22 15.84 -42.73 74.77
C SER A 22 17.05 -41.93 74.26
N ALA A 23 17.21 -40.64 74.61
CA ALA A 23 17.98 -40.11 75.76
C ALA A 23 19.46 -40.60 75.72
N MET A 24 20.49 -39.74 75.64
CA MET A 24 20.86 -38.77 76.68
C MET A 24 21.94 -37.77 76.18
N ARG A 25 21.95 -36.61 76.84
CA ARG A 25 22.69 -35.35 76.67
C ARG A 25 24.22 -35.46 76.69
N ILE A 26 24.92 -34.62 75.91
CA ILE A 26 26.07 -33.81 76.37
C ILE A 26 26.00 -32.40 75.73
N LEU A 27 26.19 -31.39 76.58
CA LEU A 27 26.24 -29.94 76.34
C LEU A 27 27.51 -29.52 75.59
N GLY A 28 27.45 -28.44 74.82
CA GLY A 28 28.64 -27.62 74.57
C GLY A 28 28.61 -26.73 73.34
N ALA A 29 28.62 -25.42 73.59
CA ALA A 29 29.09 -24.34 72.73
C ALA A 29 28.21 -23.90 71.54
N GLY A 30 27.70 -22.67 71.68
CA GLY A 30 26.88 -21.96 70.71
C GLY A 30 27.46 -21.83 69.31
N SER A 31 26.55 -21.76 68.35
CA SER A 31 26.58 -20.78 67.27
C SER A 31 25.17 -20.65 66.72
N LEU A 32 24.56 -19.49 66.96
CA LEU A 32 23.36 -19.03 66.29
C LEU A 32 23.68 -18.88 64.79
N ALA A 33 23.52 -19.95 64.02
CA ALA A 33 23.45 -19.85 62.58
C ALA A 33 22.03 -19.39 62.21
N LEU A 34 21.80 -18.07 62.27
CA LEU A 34 20.77 -17.43 61.47
C LEU A 34 21.09 -17.77 60.00
N GLY A 35 20.42 -18.80 59.48
CA GLY A 35 20.40 -19.10 58.06
C GLY A 35 19.69 -17.96 57.35
N ALA A 36 20.44 -16.92 57.01
CA ALA A 36 20.01 -15.88 56.11
C ALA A 36 19.67 -16.54 54.76
N PHE A 37 18.39 -16.74 54.50
CA PHE A 37 17.87 -16.87 53.15
C PHE A 37 18.10 -15.51 52.46
N SER A 38 19.34 -15.30 52.01
CA SER A 38 19.67 -14.25 51.06
C SER A 38 18.94 -14.60 49.78
N LEU A 39 17.73 -14.07 49.62
CA LEU A 39 17.14 -13.83 48.31
C LEU A 39 18.16 -12.98 47.55
N VAL A 40 19.06 -13.64 46.82
CA VAL A 40 19.84 -13.01 45.76
C VAL A 40 18.84 -12.71 44.66
N VAL A 41 18.10 -11.61 44.84
CA VAL A 41 17.50 -10.89 43.73
C VAL A 41 18.70 -10.38 42.95
N ALA A 42 19.20 -11.20 42.03
CA ALA A 42 20.15 -10.72 41.05
C ALA A 42 19.49 -9.51 40.41
N PRO A 43 20.01 -8.28 40.60
CA PRO A 43 19.41 -7.13 39.96
C PRO A 43 19.47 -7.44 38.47
N SER A 44 18.31 -7.59 37.84
CA SER A 44 18.22 -7.61 36.39
C SER A 44 18.91 -6.34 35.96
N ARG A 45 20.13 -6.45 35.44
CA ARG A 45 20.85 -5.32 34.88
C ARG A 45 19.93 -4.82 33.77
N ALA A 46 19.20 -3.75 34.05
CA ALA A 46 18.61 -2.92 33.02
C ALA A 46 19.80 -2.32 32.28
N SER A 47 20.42 -3.12 31.42
CA SER A 47 21.48 -2.67 30.54
C SER A 47 20.85 -1.59 29.69
N ALA A 48 21.24 -0.34 29.91
CA ALA A 48 20.88 0.74 29.01
C ALA A 48 21.28 0.30 27.60
N GLN A 49 20.29 0.09 26.74
CA GLN A 49 20.54 -0.29 25.36
C GLN A 49 20.83 1.00 24.59
N TRP A 50 22.02 1.07 24.01
CA TRP A 50 22.36 2.17 23.11
C TRP A 50 21.39 2.16 21.93
N SER A 51 20.65 3.26 21.75
CA SER A 51 19.84 3.52 20.56
C SER A 51 20.52 4.58 19.71
N LYS A 52 20.57 4.37 18.40
CA LYS A 52 21.06 5.39 17.47
C LYS A 52 19.87 6.27 17.04
N ALA A 53 19.94 7.57 17.34
CA ALA A 53 19.05 8.55 16.73
C ALA A 53 19.55 8.87 15.32
N TYR A 54 18.63 9.02 14.37
CA TYR A 54 18.96 9.30 12.98
C TYR A 54 18.30 10.60 12.56
N GLU A 55 19.10 11.61 12.24
CA GLU A 55 18.58 12.76 11.49
C GLU A 55 18.37 12.33 10.03
N GLN A 56 17.18 12.65 9.51
CA GLN A 56 16.79 12.40 8.14
C GLN A 56 16.43 13.73 7.49
N PHE A 57 16.93 13.95 6.29
CA PHE A 57 16.55 15.10 5.48
C PHE A 57 16.17 14.59 4.10
N TYR A 58 15.10 15.15 3.53
CA TYR A 58 14.71 14.84 2.15
C TYR A 58 15.80 15.33 1.19
N LEU A 59 15.95 14.69 0.02
CA LEU A 59 16.83 15.24 -1.01
C LEU A 59 16.21 16.53 -1.56
N PRO A 60 16.82 17.72 -1.38
CA PRO A 60 16.22 18.95 -1.89
C PRO A 60 16.08 18.90 -3.40
N GLY A 61 15.04 19.54 -3.92
CA GLY A 61 14.79 19.66 -5.34
C GLY A 61 13.57 20.52 -5.62
N SER A 62 13.53 21.11 -6.82
CA SER A 62 12.41 21.96 -7.24
C SER A 62 11.07 21.22 -7.29
N SER A 63 11.09 19.90 -7.43
CA SER A 63 9.91 19.04 -7.45
C SER A 63 9.31 18.78 -6.07
N ASN A 64 10.01 19.09 -4.97
CA ASN A 64 9.46 18.80 -3.64
C ASN A 64 8.11 19.49 -3.42
N TRP A 65 7.20 18.78 -2.77
CA TRP A 65 5.83 19.18 -2.44
C TRP A 65 4.87 19.31 -3.63
N GLN A 66 5.28 18.93 -4.85
CA GLN A 66 4.41 18.98 -6.02
C GLN A 66 3.22 18.01 -5.91
N PHE A 67 3.38 16.85 -5.25
CA PHE A 67 2.24 15.95 -5.07
C PHE A 67 1.19 16.55 -4.14
N ARG A 68 1.62 17.18 -3.03
CA ARG A 68 0.74 17.92 -2.14
C ARG A 68 -0.02 19.04 -2.86
N GLN A 69 0.68 19.79 -3.70
CA GLN A 69 0.09 20.93 -4.42
C GLN A 69 -0.91 20.48 -5.48
N ASN A 70 -0.56 19.45 -6.26
CA ASN A 70 -1.35 19.04 -7.42
C ASN A 70 -2.42 17.97 -7.06
N TYR A 71 -2.20 17.16 -6.04
CA TYR A 71 -3.06 16.03 -5.66
C TYR A 71 -3.33 15.98 -4.14
N PRO A 72 -3.86 17.05 -3.52
CA PRO A 72 -3.98 17.16 -2.06
C PRO A 72 -4.87 16.08 -1.43
N ALA A 73 -5.86 15.55 -2.15
CA ALA A 73 -6.71 14.47 -1.65
C ALA A 73 -5.91 13.16 -1.41
N GLY A 74 -4.94 12.87 -2.28
CA GLY A 74 -4.03 11.73 -2.12
C GLY A 74 -2.97 12.00 -1.04
N ASP A 75 -2.32 13.17 -1.06
CA ASP A 75 -1.25 13.52 -0.10
C ASP A 75 -1.73 13.49 1.35
N ARG A 76 -2.94 14.02 1.63
CA ARG A 76 -3.46 14.03 2.99
C ARG A 76 -3.76 12.64 3.53
N LEU A 77 -4.18 11.71 2.66
CA LEU A 77 -4.39 10.32 3.06
C LEU A 77 -3.12 9.68 3.60
N PHE A 78 -1.94 9.99 3.04
CA PHE A 78 -0.67 9.51 3.58
C PHE A 78 -0.45 9.96 5.02
N ASN A 79 -0.77 11.22 5.35
CA ASN A 79 -0.65 11.71 6.73
C ASN A 79 -1.59 10.96 7.72
N ALA A 80 -2.74 10.49 7.24
CA ALA A 80 -3.65 9.66 8.03
C ALA A 80 -3.20 8.19 8.11
N PHE A 81 -2.50 7.69 7.09
CA PHE A 81 -1.94 6.33 7.10
C PHE A 81 -0.79 6.22 8.09
N ASP A 82 0.11 7.22 8.11
CA ASP A 82 1.19 7.34 9.09
C ASP A 82 0.65 7.25 10.53
N TYR A 83 -0.47 7.94 10.83
CA TYR A 83 -1.16 7.78 12.12
C TYR A 83 -1.62 6.33 12.36
N GLY A 84 -2.24 5.70 11.35
CA GLY A 84 -2.79 4.35 11.44
C GLY A 84 -1.72 3.30 11.75
N HIS A 85 -0.54 3.40 11.13
CA HIS A 85 0.61 2.55 11.45
C HIS A 85 1.15 2.85 12.86
N ALA A 86 1.37 4.12 13.19
CA ALA A 86 1.89 4.53 14.50
C ALA A 86 0.98 4.07 15.66
N ILE A 87 -0.33 4.33 15.57
CA ILE A 87 -1.26 3.96 16.65
C ILE A 87 -1.37 2.44 16.80
N LEU A 88 -1.26 1.68 15.71
CA LEU A 88 -1.24 0.22 15.75
C LEU A 88 -0.05 -0.27 16.60
N TYR A 89 1.16 0.19 16.31
CA TYR A 89 2.36 -0.21 17.04
C TYR A 89 2.30 0.21 18.51
N GLU A 90 1.84 1.43 18.76
CA GLU A 90 1.66 1.93 20.12
C GLU A 90 0.71 1.05 20.92
N ARG A 91 -0.45 0.66 20.34
CA ARG A 91 -1.43 -0.18 21.03
C ARG A 91 -0.93 -1.59 21.24
N LEU A 92 -0.36 -2.24 20.23
CA LEU A 92 0.16 -3.59 20.37
C LEU A 92 1.28 -3.66 21.43
N TRP A 93 2.10 -2.62 21.55
CA TRP A 93 3.16 -2.57 22.54
C TRP A 93 2.70 -2.19 23.95
N THR A 94 1.91 -1.12 24.09
CA THR A 94 1.51 -0.59 25.42
C THR A 94 0.34 -1.33 26.05
N LYS A 95 -0.50 -1.97 25.24
CA LYS A 95 -1.72 -2.66 25.68
C LYS A 95 -1.84 -4.06 25.07
N PRO A 96 -0.84 -4.95 25.25
CA PRO A 96 -0.81 -6.27 24.59
C PRO A 96 -1.97 -7.19 25.00
N ALA A 97 -2.53 -6.97 26.19
CA ALA A 97 -3.67 -7.71 26.73
C ALA A 97 -5.02 -6.98 26.56
N ALA A 98 -5.06 -5.85 25.82
CA ALA A 98 -6.32 -5.18 25.56
C ALA A 98 -7.28 -6.09 24.77
N PRO A 99 -8.60 -5.91 24.96
CA PRO A 99 -9.60 -6.62 24.17
C PRO A 99 -9.43 -6.31 22.68
N VAL A 100 -9.81 -7.27 21.84
CA VAL A 100 -9.75 -7.14 20.37
C VAL A 100 -10.49 -5.90 19.87
N SER A 101 -11.58 -5.51 20.53
CA SER A 101 -12.37 -4.31 20.24
C SER A 101 -11.60 -3.00 20.35
N LEU A 102 -10.47 -2.94 21.08
CA LEU A 102 -9.63 -1.75 21.07
C LEU A 102 -9.15 -1.42 19.65
N LEU A 103 -8.60 -2.40 18.93
CA LEU A 103 -8.14 -2.20 17.56
C LEU A 103 -9.31 -2.34 16.58
N GLU A 104 -10.04 -3.45 16.60
CA GLU A 104 -11.04 -3.80 15.57
C GLU A 104 -12.29 -2.91 15.56
N GLU A 105 -12.56 -2.19 16.66
CA GLU A 105 -13.72 -1.31 16.77
C GLU A 105 -13.31 0.13 17.10
N LYS A 106 -12.66 0.38 18.25
CA LYS A 106 -12.41 1.75 18.71
C LYS A 106 -11.44 2.49 17.79
N GLU A 107 -10.21 2.00 17.66
CA GLU A 107 -9.21 2.66 16.80
C GLU A 107 -9.64 2.56 15.33
N TYR A 108 -10.17 1.42 14.89
CA TYR A 108 -10.71 1.26 13.54
C TYR A 108 -11.79 2.32 13.20
N ASN A 109 -12.78 2.52 14.07
CA ASN A 109 -13.87 3.46 13.82
C ASN A 109 -13.37 4.91 13.87
N PHE A 110 -12.50 5.26 14.81
CA PHE A 110 -11.89 6.60 14.83
C PHE A 110 -11.15 6.87 13.51
N ILE A 111 -10.31 5.92 13.08
CA ILE A 111 -9.53 6.08 11.86
C ILE A 111 -10.45 6.20 10.64
N THR A 112 -11.41 5.31 10.47
CA THR A 112 -12.22 5.25 9.24
C THR A 112 -13.34 6.28 9.18
N ARG A 113 -13.90 6.68 10.32
CA ARG A 113 -15.07 7.57 10.40
C ARG A 113 -14.73 9.01 10.74
N GLU A 114 -13.54 9.27 11.30
CA GLU A 114 -13.13 10.62 11.68
C GLU A 114 -11.84 11.03 10.95
N LEU A 115 -10.75 10.31 11.18
CA LEU A 115 -9.43 10.71 10.67
C LEU A 115 -9.36 10.66 9.14
N LEU A 116 -9.77 9.54 8.54
CA LEU A 116 -9.75 9.39 7.09
C LEU A 116 -10.79 10.29 6.43
N VAL A 117 -11.87 10.67 7.10
CA VAL A 117 -12.87 11.61 6.55
C VAL A 117 -12.25 13.01 6.44
N ASN A 118 -11.49 13.44 7.45
CA ASN A 118 -10.82 14.74 7.48
C ASN A 118 -9.31 14.58 7.75
N PRO A 119 -8.54 14.08 6.76
CA PRO A 119 -7.14 13.75 6.98
C PRO A 119 -6.28 15.00 7.18
N PRO A 120 -5.20 14.92 7.99
CA PRO A 120 -4.34 16.06 8.29
C PRO A 120 -3.73 16.69 7.04
N ASN A 121 -3.65 18.02 7.02
CA ASN A 121 -3.03 18.78 5.93
C ASN A 121 -1.50 18.66 5.89
N LEU A 122 -0.89 18.37 7.03
CA LEU A 122 0.55 18.27 7.21
C LEU A 122 0.91 16.87 7.72
N PRO A 123 2.12 16.38 7.39
CA PRO A 123 2.66 15.16 7.96
C PRO A 123 2.64 15.24 9.48
N LEU A 124 2.29 14.12 10.11
CA LEU A 124 2.31 13.99 11.55
C LEU A 124 3.70 13.55 12.00
N GLU A 125 4.13 14.01 13.17
CA GLU A 125 5.31 13.44 13.81
C GLU A 125 4.93 12.10 14.44
N GLU A 126 5.16 11.00 13.73
CA GLU A 126 4.77 9.65 14.16
C GLU A 126 5.33 9.33 15.56
N GLY A 127 6.56 9.76 15.86
CA GLY A 127 7.17 9.55 17.18
C GLY A 127 6.42 10.20 18.35
N ALA A 128 5.54 11.17 18.08
CA ALA A 128 4.64 11.77 19.07
C ALA A 128 3.34 10.96 19.28
N ILE A 129 3.01 10.05 18.36
CA ILE A 129 1.86 9.13 18.43
C ILE A 129 2.29 7.78 19.01
N GLU A 130 3.39 7.23 18.50
CA GLU A 130 3.95 5.93 18.88
C GLU A 130 5.11 6.03 19.88
N VAL A 131 4.91 6.84 20.92
CA VAL A 131 5.97 7.21 21.87
C VAL A 131 6.65 6.00 22.51
N ALA A 132 5.90 4.97 22.88
CA ALA A 132 6.47 3.81 23.56
C ALA A 132 7.11 2.83 22.58
N TYR A 133 6.56 2.69 21.36
CA TYR A 133 7.17 1.89 20.31
C TYR A 133 8.45 2.54 19.76
N ALA A 134 8.47 3.85 19.55
CA ALA A 134 9.67 4.59 19.13
C ALA A 134 10.82 4.45 20.13
N LYS A 135 10.51 4.28 21.43
CA LYS A 135 11.52 3.94 22.46
C LYS A 135 11.96 2.48 22.41
N LEU A 136 11.07 1.57 22.01
CA LEU A 136 11.36 0.15 21.90
C LEU A 136 12.31 -0.13 20.73
N ALA A 137 11.98 0.35 19.53
CA ALA A 137 12.67 0.00 18.29
C ALA A 137 12.88 1.23 17.38
N PRO A 138 13.63 2.25 17.82
CA PRO A 138 13.87 3.45 17.03
C PRO A 138 14.51 3.12 15.67
N GLU A 139 15.33 2.09 15.58
CA GLU A 139 15.96 1.68 14.32
C GLU A 139 14.93 1.25 13.26
N ALA A 140 13.94 0.43 13.65
CA ALA A 140 12.90 -0.03 12.75
C ALA A 140 11.97 1.13 12.34
N LYS A 141 11.61 2.00 13.30
CA LYS A 141 10.88 3.24 13.00
C LYS A 141 11.59 4.06 11.92
N MET A 142 12.88 4.35 12.12
CA MET A 142 13.61 5.19 11.18
C MET A 142 13.76 4.54 9.80
N MET A 143 13.72 3.20 9.68
CA MET A 143 13.63 2.53 8.37
C MET A 143 12.31 2.87 7.66
N PHE A 144 11.18 2.84 8.37
CA PHE A 144 9.88 3.22 7.83
C PHE A 144 9.86 4.68 7.40
N ASP A 145 10.28 5.60 8.27
CA ASP A 145 10.35 7.04 7.94
C ASP A 145 11.18 7.29 6.67
N TRP A 146 12.31 6.59 6.54
CA TRP A 146 13.21 6.75 5.39
C TRP A 146 12.60 6.27 4.08
N ALA A 147 11.84 5.17 4.11
CA ALA A 147 11.16 4.63 2.93
C ALA A 147 9.89 5.42 2.59
N HIS A 148 9.14 5.89 3.59
CA HIS A 148 8.01 6.82 3.40
C HIS A 148 8.45 8.13 2.76
N LEU A 149 9.64 8.63 3.13
CA LEU A 149 10.25 9.78 2.49
C LEU A 149 10.52 9.51 1.00
N LEU A 150 11.12 8.36 0.65
CA LEU A 150 11.33 7.98 -0.75
C LEU A 150 10.00 7.92 -1.52
N HIS A 151 8.96 7.29 -0.96
CA HIS A 151 7.61 7.26 -1.53
C HIS A 151 7.14 8.66 -1.91
N ARG A 152 7.14 9.58 -0.92
CA ARG A 152 6.69 10.97 -1.07
C ARG A 152 7.52 11.73 -2.13
N GLN A 153 8.83 11.55 -2.17
CA GLN A 153 9.68 12.24 -3.14
C GLN A 153 9.50 11.73 -4.59
N ILE A 154 9.22 10.44 -4.78
CA ILE A 154 8.89 9.89 -6.10
C ILE A 154 7.53 10.44 -6.58
N TYR A 155 6.55 10.54 -5.68
CA TYR A 155 5.28 11.20 -5.97
C TYR A 155 5.46 12.64 -6.41
N ASP A 156 6.29 13.39 -5.69
CA ASP A 156 6.67 14.76 -6.03
C ASP A 156 7.27 14.89 -7.43
N ALA A 157 8.22 14.01 -7.79
CA ALA A 157 8.82 14.02 -9.13
C ALA A 157 7.78 13.78 -10.24
N TRP A 158 6.89 12.80 -10.05
CA TRP A 158 5.87 12.47 -11.05
C TRP A 158 4.73 13.48 -11.14
N SER A 159 4.55 14.25 -10.08
CA SER A 159 3.54 15.31 -9.98
C SER A 159 4.01 16.67 -10.49
N ASP A 160 5.29 16.81 -10.80
CA ASP A 160 5.84 18.06 -11.32
C ASP A 160 5.62 18.16 -12.84
N GLU A 161 4.64 18.96 -13.26
CA GLU A 161 4.32 19.14 -14.69
C GLU A 161 5.37 19.98 -15.45
N ARG A 162 6.35 20.57 -14.74
CA ARG A 162 7.47 21.27 -15.38
C ARG A 162 8.54 20.29 -15.90
N LEU A 163 8.53 19.05 -15.40
CA LEU A 163 9.50 18.03 -15.79
C LEU A 163 8.99 17.22 -16.98
N THR A 164 9.85 17.06 -17.99
CA THR A 164 9.64 16.06 -19.06
C THR A 164 9.72 14.64 -18.49
N GLY A 165 9.21 13.65 -19.22
CA GLY A 165 9.30 12.24 -18.80
C GLY A 165 10.73 11.79 -18.48
N ALA A 166 11.71 12.16 -19.31
CA ALA A 166 13.12 11.84 -19.07
C ALA A 166 13.68 12.53 -17.82
N GLN A 167 13.26 13.77 -17.52
CA GLN A 167 13.66 14.46 -16.28
C GLN A 167 13.01 13.82 -15.04
N LYS A 168 11.77 13.36 -15.14
CA LYS A 168 11.11 12.59 -14.07
C LYS A 168 11.87 11.30 -13.79
N ASP A 169 12.26 10.56 -14.82
CA ASP A 169 13.09 9.36 -14.69
C ASP A 169 14.43 9.66 -14.02
N ALA A 170 15.15 10.67 -14.50
CA ALA A 170 16.43 11.07 -13.93
C ALA A 170 16.29 11.45 -12.44
N ARG A 171 15.22 12.15 -12.07
CA ARG A 171 14.94 12.52 -10.69
C ARG A 171 14.63 11.30 -9.82
N VAL A 172 13.82 10.35 -10.30
CA VAL A 172 13.54 9.11 -9.55
C VAL A 172 14.82 8.31 -9.31
N GLN A 173 15.69 8.19 -10.32
CA GLN A 173 16.99 7.50 -10.18
C GLN A 173 17.92 8.20 -9.16
N GLU A 174 17.91 9.54 -9.13
CA GLU A 174 18.65 10.31 -8.14
C GLU A 174 18.12 10.07 -6.72
N LEU A 175 16.80 10.05 -6.55
CA LEU A 175 16.14 9.78 -5.27
C LEU A 175 16.46 8.38 -4.74
N ILE A 176 16.41 7.36 -5.59
CA ILE A 176 16.80 5.98 -5.23
C ILE A 176 18.27 5.93 -4.83
N ARG A 177 19.17 6.60 -5.58
CA ARG A 177 20.60 6.66 -5.23
C ARG A 177 20.81 7.32 -3.87
N TYR A 178 20.13 8.43 -3.60
CA TYR A 178 20.20 9.14 -2.33
C TYR A 178 19.67 8.29 -1.18
N TYR A 179 18.50 7.66 -1.35
CA TYR A 179 17.93 6.73 -0.39
C TYR A 179 18.92 5.63 0.02
N LYS A 180 19.65 5.06 -0.95
CA LYS A 180 20.64 4.00 -0.72
C LYS A 180 21.94 4.46 -0.05
N THR A 181 22.16 5.77 0.11
CA THR A 181 23.34 6.28 0.85
C THR A 181 23.27 5.93 2.34
N ARG A 182 22.05 5.77 2.88
CA ARG A 182 21.77 5.40 4.27
C ARG A 182 21.53 3.89 4.38
N LYS A 183 22.56 3.07 4.11
CA LYS A 183 22.46 1.59 4.12
C LYS A 183 21.97 1.02 5.45
N GLU A 184 22.16 1.76 6.54
CA GLU A 184 21.68 1.40 7.85
C GLU A 184 20.18 1.63 8.05
N LEU A 185 19.49 2.30 7.13
CA LEU A 185 18.04 2.52 7.14
C LEU A 185 17.34 1.95 5.90
N ALA A 186 18.05 1.90 4.77
CA ALA A 186 17.48 1.50 3.50
C ALA A 186 17.09 0.00 3.50
N PHE A 187 15.82 -0.27 3.22
CA PHE A 187 15.36 -1.58 2.78
C PHE A 187 16.16 -2.07 1.56
N SER A 188 16.30 -3.39 1.47
CA SER A 188 16.97 -4.06 0.37
C SER A 188 16.32 -3.73 -0.97
N SER A 189 17.17 -3.56 -1.99
CA SER A 189 16.77 -3.52 -3.40
C SER A 189 16.56 -4.92 -4.00
N ARG A 190 16.65 -5.99 -3.21
CA ARG A 190 16.35 -7.37 -3.61
C ARG A 190 14.98 -7.77 -3.05
N PRO A 191 14.11 -8.41 -3.84
CA PRO A 191 12.80 -8.79 -3.36
C PRO A 191 12.95 -9.86 -2.29
N LYS A 192 12.24 -9.68 -1.18
CA LYS A 192 12.20 -10.65 -0.08
C LYS A 192 11.12 -11.69 -0.33
N SER A 193 11.39 -12.92 0.05
CA SER A 193 10.45 -14.02 -0.10
C SER A 193 9.34 -13.97 0.95
N MET A 194 8.20 -14.59 0.62
CA MET A 194 7.09 -14.74 1.58
C MET A 194 7.45 -15.59 2.78
N GLU A 195 8.53 -16.37 2.73
CA GLU A 195 9.06 -17.08 3.90
C GLU A 195 9.52 -16.10 5.00
N LEU A 196 10.07 -14.93 4.64
CA LEU A 196 10.45 -13.92 5.62
C LEU A 196 9.23 -13.28 6.29
N MET A 197 8.15 -13.09 5.54
CA MET A 197 6.93 -12.45 6.04
C MET A 197 6.04 -13.45 6.80
N GLU A 198 5.77 -14.60 6.21
CA GLU A 198 4.75 -15.55 6.67
C GLU A 198 5.29 -16.88 7.20
N GLY A 199 6.58 -17.18 6.98
CA GLY A 199 7.21 -18.44 7.39
C GLY A 199 7.89 -18.40 8.76
N GLN A 200 7.80 -17.29 9.50
CA GLN A 200 8.46 -17.15 10.79
C GLN A 200 7.58 -17.69 11.94
N PRO A 201 8.16 -18.12 13.08
CA PRO A 201 7.38 -18.65 14.20
C PRO A 201 6.31 -17.70 14.76
N TYR A 202 6.50 -16.38 14.57
CA TYR A 202 5.56 -15.37 15.02
C TYR A 202 4.49 -14.99 13.98
N SER A 203 4.67 -15.42 12.73
CA SER A 203 3.91 -14.94 11.59
C SER A 203 2.41 -15.16 11.75
N LEU A 204 1.64 -14.29 11.12
CA LEU A 204 0.19 -14.30 11.01
C LEU A 204 -0.56 -13.95 12.31
N ALA A 205 0.13 -13.77 13.43
CA ALA A 205 -0.49 -13.48 14.71
C ALA A 205 -1.35 -12.22 14.69
N PHE A 206 -0.88 -11.16 14.03
CA PHE A 206 -1.63 -9.91 13.89
C PHE A 206 -2.86 -10.12 13.01
N ARG A 207 -2.70 -10.60 11.78
CA ARG A 207 -3.82 -10.72 10.84
C ARG A 207 -4.91 -11.69 11.30
N LYS A 208 -4.54 -12.76 12.02
CA LYS A 208 -5.50 -13.72 12.58
C LYS A 208 -6.30 -13.08 13.72
N LYS A 209 -5.65 -12.27 14.56
CA LYS A 209 -6.28 -11.65 15.73
C LYS A 209 -7.04 -10.36 15.40
N TYR A 210 -6.60 -9.62 14.39
CA TYR A 210 -7.13 -8.31 14.01
C TYR A 210 -7.35 -8.19 12.48
N PRO A 211 -8.30 -8.97 11.92
CA PRO A 211 -8.49 -9.06 10.48
C PRO A 211 -9.03 -7.77 9.83
N LYS A 212 -9.85 -6.93 10.51
CA LYS A 212 -10.28 -5.65 9.94
C LYS A 212 -9.16 -4.63 9.95
N PHE A 213 -8.38 -4.58 11.04
CA PHE A 213 -7.26 -3.64 11.13
C PHE A 213 -6.16 -4.01 10.13
N ASN A 214 -5.82 -5.30 9.99
CA ASN A 214 -4.89 -5.76 8.95
C ASN A 214 -5.41 -5.45 7.53
N GLY A 215 -6.70 -5.71 7.25
CA GLY A 215 -7.31 -5.34 5.96
C GLY A 215 -7.25 -3.83 5.68
N LEU A 216 -7.35 -2.98 6.70
CA LEU A 216 -7.18 -1.53 6.58
C LEU A 216 -5.74 -1.15 6.24
N ILE A 217 -4.75 -1.75 6.92
CA ILE A 217 -3.33 -1.52 6.62
C ILE A 217 -3.01 -1.95 5.17
N TRP A 218 -3.50 -3.09 4.72
CA TRP A 218 -3.33 -3.49 3.32
C TRP A 218 -4.07 -2.58 2.35
N ALA A 219 -5.23 -2.02 2.70
CA ALA A 219 -5.86 -1.00 1.86
C ALA A 219 -5.01 0.27 1.75
N TYR A 220 -4.24 0.63 2.78
CA TYR A 220 -3.26 1.73 2.72
C TYR A 220 -2.16 1.40 1.73
N HIS A 221 -1.54 0.22 1.86
CA HIS A 221 -0.48 -0.24 0.98
C HIS A 221 -0.94 -0.27 -0.48
N TRP A 222 -2.16 -0.74 -0.75
CA TRP A 222 -2.77 -0.70 -2.08
C TRP A 222 -2.85 0.72 -2.64
N LEU A 223 -3.29 1.71 -1.86
CA LEU A 223 -3.34 3.10 -2.32
C LEU A 223 -1.93 3.68 -2.51
N GLN A 224 -1.02 3.43 -1.56
CA GLN A 224 0.36 3.93 -1.55
C GLN A 224 1.22 3.41 -2.69
N ILE A 225 0.94 2.24 -3.26
CA ILE A 225 1.58 1.78 -4.51
C ILE A 225 0.73 2.14 -5.73
N GLY A 226 -0.59 2.05 -5.59
CA GLY A 226 -1.51 2.20 -6.70
C GLY A 226 -1.51 3.60 -7.30
N LEU A 227 -1.31 4.65 -6.50
CA LEU A 227 -1.30 6.04 -7.00
C LEU A 227 -0.17 6.31 -8.01
N TYR A 228 0.88 5.49 -8.08
CA TYR A 228 1.87 5.60 -9.15
C TYR A 228 1.28 5.27 -10.53
N GLU A 229 0.36 4.31 -10.60
CA GLU A 229 -0.19 3.82 -11.86
C GLU A 229 -0.87 4.93 -12.68
N PRO A 230 -1.84 5.71 -12.15
CA PRO A 230 -2.44 6.81 -12.91
C PRO A 230 -1.46 7.95 -13.19
N LEU A 231 -0.45 8.18 -12.34
CA LEU A 231 0.58 9.20 -12.58
C LEU A 231 1.46 8.85 -13.78
N LEU A 232 1.75 7.56 -13.98
CA LEU A 232 2.54 7.07 -15.11
C LEU A 232 1.69 6.86 -16.38
N ALA A 233 0.46 6.36 -16.24
CA ALA A 233 -0.43 6.08 -17.36
C ALA A 233 -0.98 7.35 -18.01
N GLY A 234 -1.25 8.39 -17.21
CA GLY A 234 -1.80 9.65 -17.71
C GLY A 234 -0.83 10.42 -18.60
N THR A 235 -1.27 10.75 -19.81
CA THR A 235 -0.49 11.48 -20.82
C THR A 235 -0.47 12.98 -20.59
N ASN A 236 -1.42 13.50 -19.80
CA ASN A 236 -1.55 14.89 -19.41
C ASN A 236 -2.06 15.03 -17.97
N LYS A 237 -2.07 16.27 -17.45
CA LYS A 237 -2.46 16.58 -16.07
C LYS A 237 -3.88 16.12 -15.73
N ASP A 238 -4.84 16.33 -16.63
CA ASP A 238 -6.25 16.03 -16.37
C ASP A 238 -6.51 14.51 -16.30
N GLU A 239 -5.85 13.74 -17.16
CA GLU A 239 -5.87 12.26 -17.09
C GLU A 239 -5.29 11.74 -15.78
N ARG A 240 -4.13 12.28 -15.34
CA ARG A 240 -3.53 11.93 -14.05
C ARG A 240 -4.44 12.31 -12.88
N GLN A 241 -5.02 13.51 -12.90
CA GLN A 241 -5.95 13.97 -11.89
C GLN A 241 -7.17 13.06 -11.78
N THR A 242 -7.76 12.71 -12.93
CA THR A 242 -8.91 11.81 -12.99
C THR A 242 -8.56 10.43 -12.46
N GLY A 243 -7.41 9.89 -12.87
CA GLY A 243 -6.91 8.60 -12.38
C GLY A 243 -6.68 8.60 -10.87
N VAL A 244 -5.97 9.61 -10.34
CA VAL A 244 -5.73 9.75 -8.89
C VAL A 244 -7.03 9.85 -8.11
N LEU A 245 -8.00 10.65 -8.57
CA LEU A 245 -9.31 10.77 -7.92
C LEU A 245 -10.07 9.43 -7.94
N ALA A 246 -10.03 8.70 -9.04
CA ALA A 246 -10.65 7.38 -9.15
C ALA A 246 -9.99 6.35 -8.21
N THR A 247 -8.65 6.36 -8.11
CA THR A 247 -7.89 5.53 -7.17
C THR A 247 -8.24 5.84 -5.71
N VAL A 248 -8.33 7.13 -5.35
CA VAL A 248 -8.78 7.56 -4.02
C VAL A 248 -10.22 7.10 -3.76
N ALA A 249 -11.13 7.28 -4.72
CA ALA A 249 -12.51 6.84 -4.59
C ALA A 249 -12.61 5.32 -4.38
N ARG A 250 -11.80 4.54 -5.10
CA ARG A 250 -11.75 3.08 -4.92
C ARG A 250 -11.27 2.68 -3.53
N PHE A 251 -10.25 3.35 -3.00
CA PHE A 251 -9.82 3.14 -1.61
C PHE A 251 -10.95 3.43 -0.62
N ARG A 252 -11.74 4.50 -0.83
CA ARG A 252 -12.92 4.78 0.01
C ARG A 252 -13.94 3.65 -0.03
N GLN A 253 -14.23 3.13 -1.22
CA GLN A 253 -15.12 1.99 -1.37
C GLN A 253 -14.62 0.76 -0.59
N MET A 254 -13.31 0.48 -0.56
CA MET A 254 -12.77 -0.68 0.18
C MET A 254 -13.13 -0.66 1.67
N ILE A 255 -13.22 0.54 2.26
CA ILE A 255 -13.44 0.72 3.70
C ILE A 255 -14.91 0.93 4.08
N GLU A 256 -15.84 0.91 3.13
CA GLU A 256 -17.29 1.06 3.38
C GLU A 256 -17.92 -0.19 3.99
N SER A 257 -17.53 -1.39 3.55
CA SER A 257 -18.01 -2.67 4.08
C SER A 257 -16.85 -3.54 4.58
N PRO A 258 -16.22 -3.18 5.71
CA PRO A 258 -15.07 -3.91 6.21
C PRO A 258 -15.45 -5.21 6.96
N PRO A 259 -14.64 -6.28 6.84
CA PRO A 259 -13.44 -6.37 6.00
C PRO A 259 -13.75 -6.87 4.58
N THR A 260 -15.01 -7.00 4.15
CA THR A 260 -15.42 -7.70 2.91
C THR A 260 -14.66 -7.27 1.66
N TRP A 261 -14.55 -5.96 1.41
CA TRP A 261 -13.90 -5.41 0.20
C TRP A 261 -12.43 -5.03 0.38
N MET A 262 -11.89 -5.21 1.59
CA MET A 262 -10.48 -5.00 1.85
C MET A 262 -9.65 -6.16 1.28
N PRO A 263 -8.37 -5.91 0.91
CA PRO A 263 -7.47 -6.96 0.47
C PRO A 263 -7.47 -8.18 1.41
N ARG A 264 -7.33 -9.37 0.82
CA ARG A 264 -7.18 -10.66 1.51
C ARG A 264 -5.74 -11.15 1.52
N LEU A 265 -4.92 -10.64 0.61
CA LEU A 265 -3.47 -10.83 0.55
C LEU A 265 -2.80 -9.44 0.50
N MET A 266 -1.52 -9.36 0.89
CA MET A 266 -0.76 -8.12 0.83
C MET A 266 -0.68 -7.63 -0.63
N PRO A 267 -1.01 -6.36 -0.90
CA PRO A 267 -0.83 -5.75 -2.21
C PRO A 267 0.63 -5.78 -2.65
N MET A 268 0.89 -6.42 -3.79
CA MET A 268 2.21 -6.48 -4.41
C MET A 268 2.28 -5.54 -5.61
N SER A 269 3.34 -4.74 -5.69
CA SER A 269 3.49 -3.75 -6.75
C SER A 269 3.44 -4.32 -8.18
N PRO A 270 3.98 -5.51 -8.54
CA PRO A 270 3.85 -6.03 -9.90
C PRO A 270 2.40 -6.28 -10.35
N ALA A 271 1.51 -6.59 -9.41
CA ALA A 271 0.10 -6.82 -9.71
C ALA A 271 -0.70 -5.52 -9.67
N VAL A 272 -0.47 -4.66 -8.68
CA VAL A 272 -1.29 -3.48 -8.41
C VAL A 272 -0.86 -2.26 -9.24
N ALA A 273 0.43 -2.09 -9.47
CA ALA A 273 1.02 -0.96 -10.20
C ALA A 273 2.04 -1.43 -11.27
N PRO A 274 1.62 -2.20 -12.28
CA PRO A 274 2.51 -2.85 -13.23
C PRO A 274 3.35 -1.85 -14.06
N LEU A 275 2.82 -0.68 -14.44
CA LEU A 275 3.61 0.32 -15.16
C LEU A 275 4.73 0.88 -14.28
N PHE A 276 4.43 1.13 -13.00
CA PHE A 276 5.43 1.57 -12.03
C PHE A 276 6.51 0.52 -11.81
N THR A 277 6.12 -0.74 -11.61
CA THR A 277 7.05 -1.86 -11.40
C THR A 277 7.93 -2.10 -12.63
N ALA A 278 7.39 -1.99 -13.84
CA ALA A 278 8.17 -2.12 -15.06
C ALA A 278 9.19 -0.99 -15.21
N ARG A 279 8.79 0.25 -14.89
CA ARG A 279 9.63 1.44 -15.06
C ARG A 279 10.69 1.60 -13.96
N TYR A 280 10.34 1.27 -12.72
CA TYR A 280 11.18 1.46 -11.53
C TYR A 280 11.21 0.21 -10.63
N PRO A 281 11.71 -0.94 -11.13
CA PRO A 281 11.65 -2.20 -10.40
C PRO A 281 12.35 -2.12 -9.03
N GLU A 282 13.45 -1.36 -8.92
CA GLU A 282 14.15 -1.19 -7.65
C GLU A 282 13.30 -0.48 -6.58
N ALA A 283 12.59 0.59 -6.94
CA ALA A 283 11.70 1.28 -6.01
C ALA A 283 10.50 0.41 -5.62
N ALA A 284 9.92 -0.28 -6.60
CA ALA A 284 8.82 -1.22 -6.38
C ALA A 284 9.19 -2.34 -5.39
N ILE A 285 10.38 -2.93 -5.52
CA ILE A 285 10.92 -3.92 -4.58
C ILE A 285 11.11 -3.32 -3.17
N ILE A 286 11.67 -2.11 -3.07
CA ILE A 286 11.87 -1.42 -1.79
C ILE A 286 10.51 -1.24 -1.07
N PHE A 287 9.46 -0.88 -1.81
CA PHE A 287 8.13 -0.63 -1.26
C PHE A 287 7.41 -1.92 -0.85
N ASP A 288 7.50 -3.00 -1.63
CA ASP A 288 6.95 -4.28 -1.22
C ASP A 288 7.68 -4.82 0.05
N ASN A 289 9.00 -4.63 0.13
CA ASN A 289 9.78 -4.98 1.33
C ASN A 289 9.37 -4.15 2.56
N LEU A 290 9.12 -2.85 2.37
CA LEU A 290 8.59 -1.95 3.39
C LEU A 290 7.23 -2.44 3.91
N HIS A 291 6.28 -2.69 3.01
CA HIS A 291 4.92 -3.12 3.36
C HIS A 291 4.91 -4.46 4.08
N ALA A 292 5.73 -5.42 3.63
CA ALA A 292 5.88 -6.71 4.31
C ALA A 292 6.45 -6.56 5.72
N MET A 293 7.42 -5.66 5.95
CA MET A 293 7.99 -5.45 7.27
C MET A 293 7.00 -4.80 8.26
N HIS A 294 6.06 -3.97 7.78
CA HIS A 294 4.99 -3.44 8.64
C HIS A 294 4.15 -4.57 9.26
N ASP A 295 3.83 -5.60 8.47
CA ASP A 295 3.11 -6.78 8.94
C ASP A 295 3.95 -7.64 9.88
N VAL A 296 5.23 -7.88 9.55
CA VAL A 296 6.15 -8.66 10.39
C VAL A 296 6.30 -8.04 11.79
N ILE A 297 6.43 -6.72 11.89
CA ILE A 297 6.50 -6.07 13.20
C ILE A 297 5.17 -6.19 13.94
N SER A 298 4.05 -6.05 13.25
CA SER A 298 2.73 -6.24 13.84
C SER A 298 2.57 -7.66 14.40
N ASP A 299 3.02 -8.67 13.65
CA ASP A 299 3.03 -10.06 14.08
C ASP A 299 3.92 -10.27 15.32
N ILE A 300 5.16 -9.77 15.32
CA ILE A 300 6.06 -9.85 16.47
C ILE A 300 5.42 -9.22 17.71
N LEU A 301 4.77 -8.05 17.57
CA LEU A 301 4.13 -7.36 18.67
C LEU A 301 2.86 -8.07 19.16
N ALA A 302 2.04 -8.60 18.24
CA ALA A 302 0.78 -9.28 18.56
C ALA A 302 0.96 -10.72 19.07
N ASN A 303 2.07 -11.39 18.74
CA ASN A 303 2.26 -12.80 19.07
C ASN A 303 2.64 -13.00 20.55
N PRO A 304 1.87 -13.80 21.32
CA PRO A 304 2.18 -14.09 22.73
C PRO A 304 3.37 -15.06 22.90
N ALA A 305 3.71 -15.85 21.87
CA ALA A 305 4.85 -16.75 21.89
C ALA A 305 6.20 -16.02 21.75
N VAL A 306 6.20 -14.72 21.41
CA VAL A 306 7.37 -13.85 21.54
C VAL A 306 7.31 -13.14 22.89
N PRO A 307 8.14 -13.52 23.88
CA PRO A 307 8.18 -12.88 25.18
C PRO A 307 8.40 -11.37 25.08
N ARG A 308 7.79 -10.61 25.98
CA ARG A 308 7.78 -9.12 25.91
C ARG A 308 9.18 -8.53 25.87
N ASP A 309 10.10 -9.09 26.65
CA ASP A 309 11.52 -8.72 26.72
C ASP A 309 12.32 -9.12 25.47
N GLN A 310 11.82 -10.06 24.66
CA GLN A 310 12.44 -10.50 23.41
C GLN A 310 11.91 -9.77 22.16
N LYS A 311 10.76 -9.09 22.24
CA LYS A 311 10.15 -8.41 21.07
C LYS A 311 11.10 -7.46 20.37
N ARG A 312 11.91 -6.69 21.11
CA ARG A 312 12.91 -5.80 20.51
C ARG A 312 13.95 -6.58 19.69
N ALA A 313 14.50 -7.64 20.25
CA ALA A 313 15.51 -8.45 19.58
C ALA A 313 14.96 -9.06 18.28
N GLU A 314 13.71 -9.54 18.30
CA GLU A 314 13.04 -10.05 17.10
C GLU A 314 12.78 -8.97 16.06
N ILE A 315 12.34 -7.77 16.47
CA ILE A 315 12.17 -6.62 15.56
C ILE A 315 13.49 -6.27 14.89
N LEU A 316 14.58 -6.18 15.64
CA LEU A 316 15.90 -5.86 15.07
C LEU A 316 16.43 -6.97 14.16
N ARG A 317 16.11 -8.23 14.45
CA ARG A 317 16.45 -9.36 13.57
C ARG A 317 15.70 -9.27 12.24
N ALA A 318 14.39 -8.99 12.28
CA ALA A 318 13.60 -8.77 11.07
C ALA A 318 14.13 -7.56 10.28
N ALA A 319 14.35 -6.42 10.96
CA ALA A 319 14.92 -5.21 10.36
C ALA A 319 16.27 -5.47 9.66
N SER A 320 17.15 -6.27 10.26
CA SER A 320 18.40 -6.67 9.61
C SER A 320 18.16 -7.46 8.33
N ARG A 321 17.24 -8.42 8.35
CA ARG A 321 16.91 -9.27 7.19
C ARG A 321 16.29 -8.47 6.05
N TYR A 322 15.46 -7.47 6.37
CA TYR A 322 14.85 -6.60 5.35
C TYR A 322 15.83 -5.58 4.74
N ARG A 323 16.94 -5.25 5.42
CA ARG A 323 18.01 -4.38 4.87
C ARG A 323 19.06 -5.14 4.05
N ASP A 324 19.40 -6.36 4.46
CA ASP A 324 20.45 -7.12 3.79
C ASP A 324 20.06 -7.55 2.37
N ASN A 325 21.04 -7.90 1.54
CA ASN A 325 20.81 -8.37 0.15
C ASN A 325 20.99 -9.89 0.00
N THR A 326 20.95 -10.65 1.09
CA THR A 326 21.39 -12.06 1.11
C THR A 326 20.36 -12.99 1.73
N SER A 327 19.70 -12.58 2.81
CA SER A 327 18.75 -13.40 3.54
C SER A 327 17.39 -13.32 2.87
N PHE A 328 16.76 -14.49 2.66
CA PHE A 328 15.40 -14.61 2.13
C PHE A 328 15.18 -13.82 0.84
N VAL A 329 16.18 -13.74 -0.02
CA VAL A 329 16.06 -13.07 -1.32
C VAL A 329 15.53 -14.03 -2.36
N MET A 330 14.67 -13.54 -3.24
CA MET A 330 14.27 -14.22 -4.48
C MET A 330 14.76 -13.41 -5.69
N THR A 331 14.67 -13.99 -6.87
CA THR A 331 14.90 -13.27 -8.12
C THR A 331 13.76 -12.30 -8.41
N ALA A 332 14.01 -11.31 -9.26
CA ALA A 332 12.98 -10.36 -9.68
C ALA A 332 11.87 -11.04 -10.50
N ASP A 333 12.19 -12.10 -11.24
CA ASP A 333 11.21 -12.83 -12.05
C ASP A 333 10.30 -13.67 -11.15
N GLU A 334 10.86 -14.42 -10.20
CA GLU A 334 10.08 -15.14 -9.17
C GLU A 334 9.17 -14.19 -8.37
N TRP A 335 9.65 -12.99 -8.01
CA TRP A 335 8.85 -11.98 -7.33
C TRP A 335 7.64 -11.50 -8.16
N ARG A 336 7.84 -11.27 -9.46
CA ARG A 336 6.74 -10.89 -10.36
C ARG A 336 5.75 -12.03 -10.54
N GLU A 337 6.24 -13.23 -10.80
CA GLU A 337 5.41 -14.43 -10.97
C GLU A 337 4.57 -14.70 -9.72
N MET A 338 5.18 -14.64 -8.55
CA MET A 338 4.50 -14.77 -7.27
C MET A 338 3.42 -13.69 -7.09
N ALA A 339 3.76 -12.42 -7.31
CA ALA A 339 2.81 -11.32 -7.18
C ALA A 339 1.61 -11.46 -8.12
N LEU A 340 1.83 -11.88 -9.36
CA LEU A 340 0.75 -12.16 -10.32
C LEU A 340 -0.07 -13.38 -9.91
N GLY A 341 0.60 -14.45 -9.47
CA GLY A 341 -0.01 -15.70 -9.01
C GLY A 341 -0.89 -15.52 -7.79
N MET A 342 -0.56 -14.59 -6.89
CA MET A 342 -1.41 -14.21 -5.75
C MET A 342 -2.77 -13.61 -6.17
N GLY A 343 -2.90 -13.13 -7.40
CA GLY A 343 -4.15 -12.68 -8.00
C GLY A 343 -4.59 -11.28 -7.54
N ILE A 344 -4.68 -10.35 -8.49
CA ILE A 344 -5.01 -8.94 -8.21
C ILE A 344 -6.35 -8.73 -7.49
N ALA A 345 -7.33 -9.63 -7.71
CA ALA A 345 -8.61 -9.61 -7.01
C ALA A 345 -8.46 -9.77 -5.48
N ASN A 346 -7.45 -10.51 -5.03
CA ASN A 346 -7.14 -10.70 -3.62
C ASN A 346 -6.39 -9.51 -3.00
N MET A 347 -5.87 -8.61 -3.84
CA MET A 347 -5.06 -7.46 -3.43
C MET A 347 -5.83 -6.15 -3.46
N GLY A 348 -7.14 -6.16 -3.69
CA GLY A 348 -7.97 -4.94 -3.82
C GLY A 348 -8.35 -4.58 -5.27
N GLY A 349 -7.84 -5.33 -6.26
CA GLY A 349 -8.15 -5.14 -7.68
C GLY A 349 -7.24 -4.14 -8.40
N PRO A 350 -7.46 -3.94 -9.71
CA PRO A 350 -6.65 -3.03 -10.53
C PRO A 350 -6.87 -1.58 -10.13
N VAL A 351 -5.84 -0.75 -10.30
CA VAL A 351 -5.86 0.68 -9.95
C VAL A 351 -6.26 1.58 -11.13
N THR A 352 -6.19 1.06 -12.34
CA THR A 352 -6.69 1.69 -13.56
C THR A 352 -7.68 0.74 -14.23
N GLY A 353 -8.60 1.28 -15.04
CA GLY A 353 -9.61 0.46 -15.73
C GLY A 353 -10.56 -0.26 -14.76
N PHE A 354 -10.99 0.41 -13.68
CA PHE A 354 -11.86 -0.18 -12.67
C PHE A 354 -13.13 -0.80 -13.28
N LEU A 355 -13.49 -1.98 -12.77
CA LEU A 355 -14.84 -2.52 -12.93
C LEU A 355 -15.81 -1.73 -12.04
N ALA A 356 -17.09 -1.67 -12.44
CA ALA A 356 -18.13 -1.04 -11.63
C ALA A 356 -18.25 -1.66 -10.22
N GLY A 357 -17.91 -2.94 -10.07
CA GLY A 357 -17.89 -3.67 -8.79
C GLY A 357 -16.48 -4.04 -8.32
N PHE A 358 -16.40 -4.59 -7.10
CA PHE A 358 -15.19 -5.27 -6.65
C PHE A 358 -15.02 -6.61 -7.37
N PRO A 359 -13.81 -6.95 -7.85
CA PRO A 359 -13.54 -8.30 -8.31
C PRO A 359 -13.74 -9.26 -7.13
N GLN A 360 -14.33 -10.42 -7.41
CA GLN A 360 -14.51 -11.46 -6.39
C GLN A 360 -13.13 -12.04 -6.04
N PRO A 361 -12.69 -11.97 -4.78
CA PRO A 361 -11.38 -12.51 -4.45
C PRO A 361 -11.45 -14.05 -4.44
N THR A 362 -10.39 -14.67 -4.93
CA THR A 362 -10.30 -16.12 -5.21
C THR A 362 -9.85 -16.93 -4.00
N VAL A 363 -9.38 -16.29 -2.94
CA VAL A 363 -8.98 -16.96 -1.69
C VAL A 363 -9.82 -16.51 -0.51
N GLU A 364 -9.92 -17.34 0.52
CA GLU A 364 -10.57 -16.99 1.77
C GLU A 364 -9.75 -15.95 2.55
N ARG A 365 -10.40 -15.22 3.47
CA ARG A 365 -9.70 -14.29 4.35
C ARG A 365 -8.83 -15.07 5.34
N GLY A 366 -7.56 -14.71 5.42
CA GLY A 366 -6.58 -15.43 6.25
C GLY A 366 -5.80 -16.51 5.48
N ALA A 367 -6.02 -16.65 4.16
CA ALA A 367 -5.17 -17.44 3.30
C ALA A 367 -3.69 -17.04 3.45
N VAL A 368 -2.81 -18.03 3.34
CA VAL A 368 -1.36 -17.86 3.42
C VAL A 368 -0.78 -17.67 2.03
N MET A 369 0.21 -16.80 1.93
CA MET A 369 1.00 -16.55 0.72
C MET A 369 2.22 -17.49 0.63
N SER A 370 2.55 -18.18 1.71
CA SER A 370 3.66 -19.14 1.74
C SER A 370 3.28 -20.49 1.12
N HIS A 371 3.72 -20.73 -0.13
CA HIS A 371 3.98 -22.06 -0.67
C HIS A 371 5.28 -22.03 -1.47
N ALA A 372 6.38 -22.47 -0.85
CA ALA A 372 7.63 -22.71 -1.55
C ALA A 372 7.60 -24.12 -2.18
N GLN A 373 8.03 -24.19 -3.45
CA GLN A 373 8.44 -25.36 -4.27
C GLN A 373 7.51 -25.89 -5.37
N THR A 374 6.18 -25.67 -5.36
CA THR A 374 5.31 -26.24 -6.42
C THR A 374 4.51 -25.23 -7.24
N GLY A 375 4.61 -23.93 -6.95
CA GLY A 375 3.93 -22.87 -7.72
C GLY A 375 2.40 -22.82 -7.55
N SER A 376 1.81 -23.72 -6.75
CA SER A 376 0.38 -23.73 -6.43
C SER A 376 0.11 -23.11 -5.05
N MET A 377 -0.68 -22.05 -4.99
CA MET A 377 -1.19 -21.50 -3.74
C MET A 377 -2.26 -22.44 -3.17
N ALA A 378 -2.18 -22.89 -1.91
CA ALA A 378 -3.30 -23.61 -1.30
C ALA A 378 -4.57 -22.75 -1.34
N GLY A 379 -5.64 -23.30 -1.91
CA GLY A 379 -6.91 -22.61 -2.10
C GLY A 379 -7.11 -21.97 -3.48
N MET A 380 -6.15 -22.05 -4.40
CA MET A 380 -6.38 -21.72 -5.80
C MET A 380 -6.72 -22.96 -6.63
N ASP A 381 -7.98 -23.08 -7.04
CA ASP A 381 -8.36 -23.97 -8.12
C ASP A 381 -7.86 -23.37 -9.45
N HIS A 382 -6.74 -23.90 -9.94
CA HIS A 382 -6.14 -23.49 -11.21
C HIS A 382 -7.01 -23.87 -12.43
N GLY A 383 -8.11 -24.62 -12.25
CA GLY A 383 -8.94 -25.13 -13.33
C GLY A 383 -9.93 -24.13 -13.95
N ASN A 384 -10.15 -22.94 -13.37
CA ASN A 384 -11.33 -22.13 -13.71
C ASN A 384 -11.11 -20.61 -13.83
N MET A 385 -9.95 -20.17 -14.33
CA MET A 385 -9.70 -18.75 -14.64
C MET A 385 -10.17 -18.40 -16.08
N PRO A 386 -11.25 -17.64 -16.28
CA PRO A 386 -11.63 -17.15 -17.60
C PRO A 386 -10.80 -15.91 -17.93
N GLY A 387 -9.94 -15.99 -18.96
CA GLY A 387 -9.25 -14.81 -19.50
C GLY A 387 -7.77 -14.98 -19.86
N MET A 388 -7.13 -16.10 -19.54
CA MET A 388 -5.79 -16.42 -20.04
C MET A 388 -5.87 -17.26 -21.32
N GLN A 389 -6.22 -16.63 -22.43
CA GLN A 389 -5.87 -17.15 -23.76
C GLN A 389 -4.56 -16.47 -24.18
N ASN A 390 -3.43 -17.14 -23.96
CA ASN A 390 -2.14 -16.76 -24.51
C ASN A 390 -2.16 -16.87 -26.05
N PRO A 391 -1.66 -15.86 -26.80
CA PRO A 391 -1.21 -16.12 -28.16
C PRO A 391 0.11 -16.91 -28.11
N ALA A 392 0.15 -17.97 -28.91
CA ALA A 392 1.24 -18.93 -28.98
C ALA A 392 2.62 -18.29 -29.28
N SER A 393 3.64 -18.68 -28.51
CA SER A 393 5.05 -18.58 -28.88
C SER A 393 5.57 -19.97 -29.28
N PRO A 394 6.50 -20.06 -30.25
CA PRO A 394 6.90 -21.32 -30.87
C PRO A 394 7.84 -22.13 -29.96
N ALA A 395 7.72 -23.45 -30.10
CA ALA A 395 8.45 -24.47 -29.36
C ALA A 395 9.97 -24.38 -29.57
N VAL A 396 10.73 -24.43 -28.47
CA VAL A 396 12.16 -24.75 -28.45
C VAL A 396 12.32 -26.05 -27.68
N GLY A 397 12.92 -27.03 -28.36
CA GLY A 397 13.06 -28.41 -27.90
C GLY A 397 13.97 -28.58 -26.69
N ALA A 398 13.63 -29.59 -25.90
CA ALA A 398 14.37 -30.05 -24.73
C ALA A 398 15.63 -30.85 -25.09
N ALA A 399 16.70 -30.63 -24.33
CA ALA A 399 17.73 -31.62 -23.97
C ALA A 399 18.58 -31.01 -22.85
N ALA A 400 18.49 -31.53 -21.61
CA ALA A 400 19.39 -32.53 -21.04
C ALA A 400 20.77 -31.96 -20.66
N GLN A 401 21.04 -31.90 -19.34
CA GLN A 401 22.39 -31.71 -18.78
C GLN A 401 23.33 -32.85 -19.24
N PRO A 402 24.66 -32.64 -19.23
CA PRO A 402 25.43 -33.19 -18.09
C PRO A 402 26.72 -32.44 -17.71
N SER A 403 27.32 -32.99 -16.66
CA SER A 403 28.55 -32.71 -15.92
C SER A 403 29.89 -32.83 -16.67
N MET A 404 30.88 -32.08 -16.14
CA MET A 404 32.31 -32.38 -15.94
C MET A 404 33.24 -32.70 -17.14
N GLN A 405 34.30 -31.88 -17.20
CA GLN A 405 35.73 -32.21 -17.45
C GLN A 405 36.18 -32.67 -18.86
N GLY A 406 36.85 -31.72 -19.54
CA GLY A 406 38.17 -31.86 -20.17
C GLY A 406 38.43 -33.02 -21.14
N MET A 407 38.49 -32.70 -22.44
CA MET A 407 39.48 -33.26 -23.37
C MET A 407 39.51 -32.47 -24.70
N ASP A 408 40.73 -32.23 -25.18
CA ASP A 408 41.11 -31.58 -26.44
C ASP A 408 41.04 -32.56 -27.60
N HIS A 409 40.38 -32.16 -28.70
CA HIS A 409 40.48 -32.85 -29.99
C HIS A 409 40.60 -31.85 -31.15
N SER A 410 41.79 -31.26 -31.24
CA SER A 410 42.38 -30.86 -32.51
C SER A 410 42.64 -32.10 -33.38
N LYS A 411 41.83 -32.31 -34.44
CA LYS A 411 42.21 -32.88 -35.76
C LYS A 411 40.97 -33.10 -36.68
N MET A 412 40.99 -32.34 -37.78
CA MET A 412 40.45 -32.51 -39.15
C MET A 412 40.22 -33.97 -39.62
N PRO A 413 39.42 -34.28 -40.69
CA PRO A 413 39.35 -33.51 -41.95
C PRO A 413 38.02 -33.44 -42.75
N MET A 414 38.04 -32.49 -43.71
CA MET A 414 37.17 -32.24 -44.88
C MET A 414 37.03 -33.50 -45.78
N ALA A 415 36.03 -33.76 -46.64
CA ALA A 415 35.33 -33.01 -47.71
C ALA A 415 34.30 -34.00 -48.40
N PRO A 416 33.64 -33.75 -49.57
CA PRO A 416 32.77 -32.64 -50.01
C PRO A 416 31.45 -33.04 -50.76
N ALA A 417 30.62 -32.01 -51.05
CA ALA A 417 29.83 -31.70 -52.27
C ALA A 417 28.45 -32.36 -52.62
N ALA A 418 27.42 -31.47 -52.59
CA ALA A 418 26.44 -31.10 -53.66
C ALA A 418 25.19 -32.00 -53.95
N PRO A 419 24.19 -31.52 -54.75
CA PRO A 419 23.22 -30.47 -54.43
C PRO A 419 21.74 -30.88 -54.75
N ALA A 420 20.74 -30.15 -54.25
CA ALA A 420 19.38 -30.21 -54.83
C ALA A 420 18.55 -28.93 -54.57
N THR A 421 17.93 -28.48 -55.65
CA THR A 421 17.02 -27.36 -55.83
C THR A 421 15.59 -27.65 -55.34
N ALA A 422 14.87 -26.66 -54.81
CA ALA A 422 13.43 -26.52 -55.04
C ALA A 422 12.91 -25.12 -54.62
N ASP A 423 12.22 -24.52 -55.57
CA ASP A 423 11.42 -23.31 -55.55
C ASP A 423 10.14 -23.49 -54.71
N HIS A 424 9.69 -22.45 -54.01
CA HIS A 424 8.26 -22.20 -53.79
C HIS A 424 8.01 -20.73 -53.40
N SER A 425 7.58 -20.00 -54.41
CA SER A 425 6.86 -18.73 -54.34
C SER A 425 5.49 -18.88 -53.65
N GLY A 426 5.11 -17.86 -52.88
CA GLY A 426 3.70 -17.56 -52.57
C GLY A 426 3.34 -17.44 -51.09
N MET A 427 3.47 -16.24 -50.50
CA MET A 427 2.55 -15.83 -49.44
C MET A 427 2.14 -14.36 -49.57
N ARG A 428 0.82 -14.22 -49.62
CA ARG A 428 -0.03 -13.08 -49.86
C ARG A 428 -0.09 -12.22 -48.58
N ARG A 429 0.24 -10.93 -48.69
CA ARG A 429 0.09 -9.95 -47.59
C ARG A 429 -1.40 -9.80 -47.23
N MET A 430 -1.78 -10.20 -46.02
CA MET A 430 -3.03 -9.75 -45.38
C MET A 430 -2.71 -8.58 -44.46
N ALA A 431 -3.23 -7.40 -44.79
CA ALA A 431 -3.25 -6.24 -43.92
C ALA A 431 -4.50 -6.32 -43.02
N THR A 432 -4.31 -6.31 -41.71
CA THR A 432 -5.39 -6.17 -40.72
C THR A 432 -5.73 -4.68 -40.51
N PRO A 433 -7.01 -4.27 -40.52
CA PRO A 433 -7.37 -2.86 -40.37
C PRO A 433 -7.50 -2.48 -38.88
N ALA A 434 -6.57 -1.66 -38.38
CA ALA A 434 -6.58 -1.10 -37.02
C ALA A 434 -7.71 -0.05 -36.75
N GLY A 435 -8.68 0.08 -37.65
CA GLY A 435 -9.76 1.08 -37.57
C GLY A 435 -11.05 0.61 -36.88
N THR A 436 -11.31 -0.70 -36.79
CA THR A 436 -12.60 -1.24 -36.33
C THR A 436 -12.75 -1.19 -34.81
N ALA A 437 -11.66 -1.36 -34.05
CA ALA A 437 -11.68 -1.38 -32.59
C ALA A 437 -12.08 -0.02 -31.97
N LYS A 438 -11.63 1.10 -32.55
CA LYS A 438 -11.98 2.44 -32.06
C LYS A 438 -13.46 2.79 -32.30
N VAL A 439 -14.01 2.33 -33.43
CA VAL A 439 -15.43 2.53 -33.77
C VAL A 439 -16.34 1.70 -32.86
N GLN A 440 -15.92 0.48 -32.53
CA GLN A 440 -16.68 -0.39 -31.63
C GLN A 440 -16.70 0.16 -30.19
N HIS A 441 -15.55 0.60 -29.68
CA HIS A 441 -15.47 1.18 -28.34
C HIS A 441 -16.32 2.46 -28.18
N SER A 442 -16.33 3.33 -29.20
CA SER A 442 -17.19 4.53 -29.21
C SER A 442 -18.68 4.18 -29.20
N ARG A 443 -19.10 3.10 -29.89
CA ARG A 443 -20.50 2.63 -29.88
C ARG A 443 -20.92 2.07 -28.52
N GLU A 444 -20.05 1.29 -27.88
CA GLU A 444 -20.32 0.72 -26.54
C GLU A 444 -20.47 1.81 -25.48
N MET A 445 -19.63 2.86 -25.53
CA MET A 445 -19.75 4.01 -24.64
C MET A 445 -21.04 4.81 -24.86
N MET A 446 -21.51 4.92 -26.10
CA MET A 446 -22.78 5.59 -26.42
C MET A 446 -24.00 4.80 -25.96
N ASP A 447 -23.95 3.48 -26.09
CA ASP A 447 -25.02 2.61 -25.62
C ASP A 447 -25.12 2.61 -24.09
N LEU A 448 -23.98 2.64 -23.39
CA LEU A 448 -23.94 2.84 -21.94
C LEU A 448 -24.51 4.20 -21.53
N HIS A 449 -24.12 5.27 -22.23
CA HIS A 449 -24.63 6.62 -21.97
C HIS A 449 -26.15 6.71 -22.18
N ALA A 450 -26.67 6.11 -23.26
CA ALA A 450 -28.09 6.07 -23.55
C ALA A 450 -28.87 5.33 -22.45
N ARG A 451 -28.33 4.21 -21.95
CA ARG A 451 -28.92 3.46 -20.83
C ARG A 451 -28.88 4.23 -19.51
N MET A 452 -27.79 4.91 -19.20
CA MET A 452 -27.69 5.77 -18.01
C MET A 452 -28.67 6.93 -18.06
N MET A 453 -28.81 7.59 -19.21
CA MET A 453 -29.74 8.70 -19.38
C MET A 453 -31.19 8.25 -19.50
N ALA A 454 -31.47 6.96 -19.75
CA ALA A 454 -32.82 6.41 -19.68
C ALA A 454 -33.38 6.36 -18.24
N ASP A 455 -32.52 6.30 -17.23
CA ASP A 455 -32.90 6.36 -15.82
C ASP A 455 -33.31 7.80 -15.41
N PRO A 456 -34.52 8.00 -14.87
CA PRO A 456 -35.03 9.34 -14.54
C PRO A 456 -34.28 10.01 -13.38
N VAL A 457 -33.73 9.25 -12.43
CA VAL A 457 -32.97 9.77 -11.28
C VAL A 457 -31.59 10.22 -11.72
N ILE A 458 -30.90 9.42 -12.54
CA ILE A 458 -29.61 9.80 -13.11
C ILE A 458 -29.77 11.04 -13.99
N ARG A 459 -30.78 11.04 -14.87
CA ARG A 459 -31.11 12.20 -15.71
C ARG A 459 -31.36 13.47 -14.89
N ALA A 460 -32.12 13.36 -13.80
CA ALA A 460 -32.39 14.50 -12.92
C ALA A 460 -31.12 15.03 -12.25
N ARG A 461 -30.24 14.15 -11.75
CA ARG A 461 -28.96 14.53 -11.13
C ARG A 461 -28.00 15.19 -12.11
N VAL A 462 -27.85 14.60 -13.29
CA VAL A 462 -27.04 15.14 -14.39
C VAL A 462 -27.56 16.52 -14.81
N ASN A 463 -28.88 16.68 -14.92
CA ASN A 463 -29.48 17.96 -15.27
C ASN A 463 -29.38 18.98 -14.14
N ALA A 464 -29.34 18.59 -12.88
CA ALA A 464 -29.20 19.51 -11.75
C ALA A 464 -27.76 20.03 -11.57
N ASP A 465 -26.76 19.29 -12.06
CA ASP A 465 -25.34 19.63 -11.94
C ASP A 465 -24.82 20.44 -13.16
N PRO A 466 -24.45 21.72 -13.00
CA PRO A 466 -23.97 22.54 -14.11
C PRO A 466 -22.64 22.08 -14.73
N ALA A 467 -21.78 21.39 -13.97
CA ALA A 467 -20.51 20.87 -14.46
C ALA A 467 -20.72 19.63 -15.34
N MET A 468 -21.58 18.70 -14.89
CA MET A 468 -21.97 17.52 -15.67
C MET A 468 -22.68 17.93 -16.97
N ARG A 469 -23.53 18.96 -16.92
CA ARG A 469 -24.21 19.49 -18.10
C ARG A 469 -23.24 20.03 -19.15
N ARG A 470 -22.25 20.83 -18.74
CA ARG A 470 -21.19 21.34 -19.64
C ARG A 470 -20.34 20.23 -20.23
N MET A 471 -20.02 19.21 -19.44
CA MET A 471 -19.27 18.04 -19.91
C MET A 471 -20.06 17.27 -20.99
N MET A 472 -21.38 17.09 -20.80
CA MET A 472 -22.23 16.43 -21.80
C MET A 472 -22.40 17.25 -23.08
N GLU A 473 -22.54 18.57 -22.97
CA GLU A 473 -22.58 19.46 -24.13
C GLU A 473 -21.28 19.38 -24.94
N TYR A 474 -20.13 19.28 -24.28
CA TYR A 474 -18.83 19.11 -24.93
C TYR A 474 -18.74 17.77 -25.67
N VAL A 475 -19.13 16.66 -25.02
CA VAL A 475 -19.12 15.33 -25.63
C VAL A 475 -20.05 15.26 -26.85
N MET A 476 -21.25 15.85 -26.78
CA MET A 476 -22.19 15.86 -27.90
C MET A 476 -21.74 16.74 -29.06
N ARG A 477 -20.98 17.80 -28.80
CA ARG A 477 -20.47 18.73 -29.83
C ARG A 477 -19.38 18.10 -30.70
N ASP A 478 -18.56 17.22 -30.13
CA ASP A 478 -17.44 16.58 -30.83
C ASP A 478 -17.81 15.24 -31.49
N MET A 479 -19.09 14.82 -31.43
CA MET A 479 -19.53 13.61 -32.11
C MET A 479 -19.69 13.83 -33.62
N PRO A 480 -19.13 12.95 -34.47
CA PRO A 480 -19.41 12.98 -35.90
C PRO A 480 -20.90 12.67 -36.15
N PRO A 481 -21.55 13.34 -37.12
CA PRO A 481 -22.95 13.10 -37.42
C PRO A 481 -23.16 11.64 -37.83
N ALA A 482 -24.02 10.91 -37.11
CA ALA A 482 -24.35 9.54 -37.41
C ALA A 482 -24.97 9.43 -38.82
N SER A 483 -24.39 8.58 -39.66
CA SER A 483 -24.93 8.21 -40.97
C SER A 483 -26.32 7.60 -40.79
N ALA A 484 -27.32 8.34 -41.26
CA ALA A 484 -28.73 8.00 -41.12
C ALA A 484 -29.07 6.70 -41.86
N SER A 485 -29.41 5.65 -41.11
CA SER A 485 -30.22 4.53 -41.59
C SER A 485 -31.48 4.46 -40.71
N ARG A 486 -32.57 5.07 -41.20
CA ARG A 486 -33.91 5.02 -40.59
C ARG A 486 -34.56 3.67 -40.88
N PRO A 487 -35.17 3.00 -39.90
CA PRO A 487 -36.33 2.16 -40.14
C PRO A 487 -37.61 3.00 -40.10
N ARG A 488 -38.58 2.54 -40.88
CA ARG A 488 -39.88 3.16 -41.18
C ARG A 488 -40.91 2.83 -40.10
N SER A 489 -41.82 3.79 -39.90
CA SER A 489 -43.25 3.65 -39.53
C SER A 489 -43.67 3.45 -38.08
N GLY A 490 -44.70 4.22 -37.68
CA GLY A 490 -45.47 4.08 -36.45
C GLY A 490 -46.29 5.35 -36.16
N LYS A 491 -47.60 5.29 -36.36
CA LYS A 491 -48.59 6.39 -36.44
C LYS A 491 -48.74 7.28 -35.19
N ALA A 492 -49.16 8.53 -35.43
CA ALA A 492 -49.66 9.51 -34.47
C ALA A 492 -51.04 9.16 -33.88
N PRO A 493 -51.49 9.90 -32.83
CA PRO A 493 -52.63 10.78 -33.09
C PRO A 493 -52.49 12.21 -32.55
N ILE A 494 -53.32 13.05 -33.14
CA ILE A 494 -53.54 14.49 -33.04
C ILE A 494 -54.28 14.83 -31.73
N THR A 495 -53.95 15.94 -31.05
CA THR A 495 -54.94 16.87 -30.44
C THR A 495 -54.36 18.26 -30.12
N SER A 496 -54.98 19.26 -30.75
CA SER A 496 -55.39 20.61 -30.28
C SER A 496 -54.44 21.60 -29.57
N LYS A 497 -54.28 22.74 -30.25
CA LYS A 497 -54.03 24.12 -29.78
C LYS A 497 -55.12 24.62 -28.79
N PRO A 498 -54.85 25.62 -27.94
CA PRO A 498 -55.04 27.05 -28.31
C PRO A 498 -53.91 27.97 -27.77
N ALA A 499 -53.35 28.92 -28.52
CA ALA A 499 -53.82 30.29 -28.81
C ALA A 499 -53.78 31.31 -27.64
N ALA A 500 -52.84 32.25 -27.78
CA ALA A 500 -52.84 33.67 -27.41
C ALA A 500 -52.82 34.12 -25.93
N ARG A 501 -51.78 34.90 -25.55
CA ARG A 501 -51.93 36.35 -25.29
C ARG A 501 -50.58 37.07 -25.25
N ALA A 502 -50.56 38.24 -25.89
CA ALA A 502 -49.45 39.18 -25.95
C ALA A 502 -49.61 40.30 -24.91
N THR A 503 -48.49 40.83 -24.41
CA THR A 503 -48.24 42.23 -23.96
C THR A 503 -46.72 42.36 -23.81
N GLY A 504 -46.03 43.19 -24.60
CA GLY A 504 -45.59 44.56 -24.22
C GLY A 504 -44.44 44.52 -23.20
N THR A 505 -43.28 45.18 -23.29
CA THR A 505 -42.97 46.47 -23.92
C THR A 505 -41.45 46.71 -23.87
N ALA A 506 -40.90 47.35 -24.90
CA ALA A 506 -39.85 48.39 -24.90
C ALA A 506 -38.46 48.20 -24.23
N ALA A 507 -37.45 48.21 -25.11
CA ALA A 507 -36.32 49.14 -25.19
C ALA A 507 -35.17 49.10 -24.14
N LYS A 508 -33.94 48.87 -24.61
CA LYS A 508 -32.98 49.95 -24.98
C LYS A 508 -31.66 49.40 -25.54
N LYS A 509 -31.26 49.99 -26.68
CA LYS A 509 -29.91 49.99 -27.26
C LYS A 509 -28.88 50.58 -26.30
N ALA A 510 -27.66 50.05 -26.29
CA ALA A 510 -26.43 50.84 -26.43
C ALA A 510 -25.19 49.93 -26.54
N THR A 511 -24.58 49.92 -27.72
CA THR A 511 -23.13 49.76 -27.92
C THR A 511 -22.62 51.13 -28.39
N PRO A 512 -21.39 51.55 -28.04
CA PRO A 512 -20.33 51.38 -29.05
C PRO A 512 -18.88 51.17 -28.51
N ALA A 513 -18.14 50.39 -29.29
CA ALA A 513 -16.77 50.58 -29.81
C ALA A 513 -15.63 51.27 -28.99
N ARG A 514 -14.53 50.50 -28.84
CA ARG A 514 -13.15 50.73 -29.36
C ARG A 514 -12.34 51.93 -28.82
N ALA A 515 -11.18 51.65 -28.21
CA ALA A 515 -9.85 52.15 -28.62
C ALA A 515 -8.72 51.60 -27.73
N ALA A 516 -7.57 51.37 -28.37
CA ALA A 516 -6.31 50.95 -27.78
C ALA A 516 -5.50 52.16 -27.28
N THR A 517 -4.65 51.95 -26.26
CA THR A 517 -3.37 52.65 -26.07
C THR A 517 -2.53 51.92 -25.00
N SER A 518 -1.31 51.55 -25.39
CA SER A 518 -0.21 51.20 -24.48
C SER A 518 0.30 52.45 -23.76
N PRO A 519 0.88 52.30 -22.56
CA PRO A 519 2.12 53.01 -22.30
C PRO A 519 3.18 52.20 -21.53
N THR A 520 4.38 52.22 -22.12
CA THR A 520 5.65 52.62 -21.50
C THR A 520 6.13 51.97 -20.18
N LYS A 521 7.25 51.27 -20.33
CA LYS A 521 8.20 50.77 -19.33
C LYS A 521 8.72 51.87 -18.38
N PRO A 522 8.77 51.66 -17.05
CA PRO A 522 9.59 52.50 -16.16
C PRO A 522 10.97 51.90 -15.90
N ALA A 523 11.94 52.80 -15.78
CA ALA A 523 13.34 52.54 -15.51
C ALA A 523 13.61 52.01 -14.09
N ALA A 524 14.81 51.43 -13.92
CA ALA A 524 15.32 50.81 -12.70
C ALA A 524 15.33 51.76 -11.49
N ALA A 525 14.83 51.25 -10.35
CA ALA A 525 14.89 51.92 -9.06
C ALA A 525 16.10 51.44 -8.24
N LYS A 526 16.84 52.41 -7.68
CA LYS A 526 17.88 52.25 -6.65
C LYS A 526 17.30 51.70 -5.33
N PRO A 527 18.11 51.05 -4.47
CA PRO A 527 17.63 50.32 -3.30
C PRO A 527 17.04 51.25 -2.23
N LYS A 528 15.84 50.90 -1.74
CA LYS A 528 15.19 51.54 -0.59
C LYS A 528 15.77 51.00 0.71
N THR A 529 16.11 51.91 1.60
CA THR A 529 16.46 51.73 3.01
C THR A 529 15.34 50.99 3.76
N ALA A 530 15.74 50.06 4.63
CA ALA A 530 14.87 49.24 5.44
C ALA A 530 14.13 50.06 6.51
N THR A 531 12.80 50.14 6.39
CA THR A 531 11.90 50.62 7.45
C THR A 531 11.75 49.55 8.54
N LYS A 532 12.09 49.90 9.78
CA LYS A 532 11.83 49.09 10.98
C LYS A 532 10.32 48.87 11.18
N THR A 533 9.93 47.62 11.29
CA THR A 533 8.58 47.19 11.71
C THR A 533 8.37 47.52 13.20
N PRO A 534 7.22 48.06 13.63
CA PRO A 534 6.93 48.24 15.05
C PRO A 534 6.71 46.88 15.73
N SER A 535 7.40 46.67 16.85
CA SER A 535 7.22 45.53 17.75
C SER A 535 5.81 45.52 18.34
N LYS A 536 5.13 44.36 18.27
CA LYS A 536 3.87 44.13 18.99
C LYS A 536 4.12 44.24 20.52
N PRO A 537 3.18 44.80 21.29
CA PRO A 537 3.28 44.83 22.74
C PRO A 537 3.22 43.41 23.33
N ASP A 538 4.05 43.18 24.34
CA ASP A 538 4.10 41.96 25.13
C ASP A 538 2.75 41.72 25.84
N PRO A 539 2.04 40.60 25.59
CA PRO A 539 0.77 40.29 26.22
C PRO A 539 0.88 40.04 27.73
N MET A 540 2.08 40.02 28.30
CA MET A 540 2.34 39.76 29.73
C MET A 540 2.74 41.02 30.52
N ALA A 541 2.82 42.20 29.89
CA ALA A 541 3.10 43.45 30.57
C ALA A 541 1.93 43.84 31.50
N GLY A 542 2.01 43.46 32.77
CA GLY A 542 1.02 43.79 33.81
C GLY A 542 0.54 42.62 34.68
N MET A 543 1.04 41.39 34.48
CA MET A 543 0.70 40.28 35.37
C MET A 543 1.52 40.31 36.67
N ASP A 544 0.85 40.57 37.79
CA ASP A 544 1.38 40.42 39.14
C ASP A 544 1.53 38.93 39.49
N HIS A 545 2.76 38.41 39.35
CA HIS A 545 3.09 37.02 39.63
C HIS A 545 3.12 36.67 41.12
N SER A 546 2.91 37.64 42.04
CA SER A 546 2.90 37.38 43.48
C SER A 546 1.68 36.58 43.97
N LYS A 547 0.68 36.36 43.10
CA LYS A 547 -0.57 35.66 43.46
C LYS A 547 -0.71 34.24 42.89
N MET A 548 0.28 33.73 42.15
CA MET A 548 0.22 32.36 41.64
C MET A 548 0.65 31.33 42.71
N LYS A 549 -0.34 30.64 43.30
CA LYS A 549 -0.10 29.45 44.13
C LYS A 549 0.42 28.30 43.25
N MET A 550 1.69 27.97 43.41
CA MET A 550 2.30 26.79 42.80
C MET A 550 1.81 25.52 43.52
N PRO A 551 1.38 24.47 42.80
CA PRO A 551 1.10 23.18 43.41
C PRO A 551 2.40 22.50 43.89
N PRO A 552 2.34 21.67 44.96
CA PRO A 552 3.52 21.01 45.50
C PRO A 552 4.10 20.03 44.47
N ARG A 553 5.42 20.11 44.28
CA ARG A 553 6.18 19.14 43.49
C ARG A 553 6.09 17.77 44.16
N LYS A 554 5.67 16.76 43.40
CA LYS A 554 5.79 15.34 43.74
C LYS A 554 7.06 14.76 43.13
#